data_AF-A0AAE1U7A1-F1
#
_entry.id   AF-A0AAE1U7A1-F1
#
_cell.length_a   1.000
_cell.length_b   1.000
_cell.length_c   1.000
_cell.angle_alpha   90.00
_cell.angle_beta   90.00
_cell.angle_gamma   90.00
#
_symmetry.space_group_name_H-M   'P 1'
#
loop_
_entity.id
_entity.type
_entity.pdbx_description
1 polymer ?
#
loop_
_entity_poly.entity_id
_entity_poly.type
_entity_poly.pdbx_seq_one_letter_code
_entity_poly.pdbx_strand_id
1 'polypeptide(L)'
;MTARAVQQLKRPPSLQNILKRISWLWKYSSSKKVEMGVRHMSSVSTSISSGYSPSVKPFSSIPGPPSFPILGTLLPYKLGIKGLPEYHHHVCQLSQKYGPVVREVFGSQTVVHVFSPADIQTIYESDGKTPHIPPLQETTQFYRQQKNMSLGLGNLNGDEWYKLRRAVQQMMLRPKEVSYYYPLQDGVAERAVEKLADMMGEDGRVPELEFLVGKWILESAGMCCFEKSLGCLEGGEDEDLAQKLVKANLDIFKLSAELKFSLRLYRYFTTPKYKKLHDLEDYFYGVSLEFIRGAISLIQSLIEERKLGENQFNFLTYLMSRPELSEKDVLTITLSLFSDGLSTTGPTLLGNLHCLALNPGVQERLYKEVVSQVDPSSTITLDHINNLHYLKAFVKEVFR
;
A
#
# COMPACT_ATOMS: atom_id res chain seq x y z
N MET A 1 4.11 -14.11 43.06
CA MET A 1 2.71 -14.59 42.87
C MET A 1 1.98 -13.53 42.04
N THR A 2 1.47 -13.76 40.84
CA THR A 2 1.13 -14.98 40.10
C THR A 2 1.27 -14.69 38.60
N ALA A 3 2.04 -15.53 37.92
CA ALA A 3 2.09 -15.65 36.47
C ALA A 3 0.74 -16.15 35.93
N ARG A 4 -0.01 -15.31 35.21
CA ARG A 4 -1.23 -15.75 34.48
C ARG A 4 -1.74 -14.75 33.42
N ALA A 5 -0.84 -14.14 32.64
CA ALA A 5 -1.25 -13.23 31.55
C ALA A 5 -0.50 -13.41 30.21
N VAL A 6 0.25 -14.50 30.00
CA VAL A 6 1.08 -14.68 28.78
C VAL A 6 0.68 -15.91 27.94
N GLN A 7 -0.53 -16.47 28.11
CA GLN A 7 -0.91 -17.71 27.40
C GLN A 7 -2.27 -17.64 26.68
N GLN A 8 -2.44 -16.64 25.82
CA GLN A 8 -3.47 -16.66 24.76
C GLN A 8 -2.90 -16.18 23.41
N LEU A 9 -1.77 -16.76 22.99
CA LEU A 9 -1.53 -16.89 21.55
C LEU A 9 -2.37 -18.08 21.07
N LYS A 10 -3.51 -17.75 20.47
CA LYS A 10 -4.47 -18.69 19.91
C LYS A 10 -3.76 -19.67 18.99
N ARG A 11 -4.07 -20.96 19.17
CA ARG A 11 -3.74 -22.06 18.26
C ARG A 11 -4.04 -21.64 16.80
N PRO A 12 -3.31 -22.16 15.79
CA PRO A 12 -3.70 -21.98 14.40
C PRO A 12 -5.20 -22.34 14.25
N PRO A 13 -5.97 -21.54 13.49
CA PRO A 13 -7.39 -21.80 13.30
C PRO A 13 -7.56 -23.23 12.78
N SER A 14 -8.45 -24.02 13.38
CA SER A 14 -8.65 -25.39 12.94
C SER A 14 -9.09 -25.39 11.47
N LEU A 15 -8.54 -26.29 10.65
CA LEU A 15 -8.94 -26.48 9.25
C LEU A 15 -10.47 -26.62 9.11
N GLN A 16 -11.15 -27.13 10.15
CA GLN A 16 -12.61 -27.17 10.25
C GLN A 16 -13.29 -25.80 10.27
N ASN A 17 -12.69 -24.77 10.89
CA ASN A 17 -13.22 -23.41 10.87
C ASN A 17 -13.06 -22.76 9.49
N ILE A 18 -11.96 -23.05 8.79
CA ILE A 18 -11.74 -22.62 7.41
C ILE A 18 -12.80 -23.28 6.50
N LEU A 19 -12.97 -24.61 6.57
CA LEU A 19 -14.00 -25.35 5.83
C LEU A 19 -15.44 -24.90 6.12
N LYS A 20 -15.78 -24.61 7.39
CA LYS A 20 -17.12 -24.11 7.78
C LYS A 20 -17.41 -22.69 7.29
N ARG A 21 -16.37 -21.88 7.05
CA ARG A 21 -16.53 -20.55 6.45
C ARG A 21 -16.54 -20.63 4.92
N ILE A 22 -15.82 -21.61 4.36
CA ILE A 22 -15.81 -21.92 2.92
C ILE A 22 -17.18 -22.44 2.46
N SER A 23 -17.93 -23.19 3.28
CA SER A 23 -19.28 -23.67 2.91
C SER A 23 -20.32 -22.55 2.71
N TRP A 24 -20.05 -21.32 3.11
CA TRP A 24 -20.88 -20.14 2.82
C TRP A 24 -20.73 -19.60 1.39
N LEU A 25 -19.77 -20.12 0.61
CA LEU A 25 -19.51 -19.70 -0.77
C LEU A 25 -20.57 -20.17 -1.78
N TRP A 26 -21.63 -20.83 -1.33
CA TRP A 26 -22.67 -21.44 -2.18
C TRP A 26 -24.02 -20.72 -2.23
N LYS A 27 -24.21 -19.56 -1.57
CA LYS A 27 -25.53 -18.90 -1.58
C LYS A 27 -25.46 -17.39 -1.81
N TYR A 28 -25.96 -16.99 -2.98
CA TYR A 28 -26.25 -15.59 -3.29
C TYR A 28 -27.66 -15.17 -2.80
N SER A 29 -27.72 -13.90 -2.38
CA SER A 29 -28.88 -13.00 -2.25
C SER A 29 -30.03 -13.35 -1.30
N SER A 30 -30.24 -12.51 -0.28
CA SER A 30 -31.31 -11.49 -0.30
C SER A 30 -31.41 -10.68 1.00
N SER A 31 -31.44 -9.36 0.85
CA SER A 31 -32.29 -8.37 1.56
C SER A 31 -32.37 -8.36 3.10
N LYS A 32 -31.99 -7.23 3.71
CA LYS A 32 -32.95 -6.33 4.42
C LYS A 32 -32.34 -4.99 4.87
N LYS A 33 -33.18 -3.96 4.73
CA LYS A 33 -33.06 -2.59 5.24
C LYS A 33 -32.98 -2.56 6.76
N VAL A 34 -32.26 -1.58 7.32
CA VAL A 34 -32.62 -0.94 8.61
C VAL A 34 -32.38 0.56 8.50
N GLU A 35 -33.35 1.31 9.02
CA GLU A 35 -33.53 2.76 8.97
C GLU A 35 -32.61 3.56 9.91
N MET A 36 -32.61 4.86 9.66
CA MET A 36 -31.92 5.93 10.37
C MET A 36 -32.33 6.08 11.84
N GLY A 37 -31.38 6.55 12.66
CA GLY A 37 -31.64 7.19 13.94
C GLY A 37 -30.60 8.27 14.22
N VAL A 38 -30.96 9.53 13.97
CA VAL A 38 -30.21 10.72 14.40
C VAL A 38 -30.60 11.03 15.85
N ARG A 39 -29.61 11.28 16.72
CA ARG A 39 -29.78 12.24 17.84
C ARG A 39 -28.48 13.01 18.09
N HIS A 40 -28.66 14.32 18.27
CA HIS A 40 -27.62 15.31 18.45
C HIS A 40 -27.47 15.68 19.93
N MET A 41 -26.22 15.90 20.34
CA MET A 41 -25.68 16.78 21.39
C MET A 41 -26.22 16.77 22.83
N SER A 42 -25.30 16.69 23.80
CA SER A 42 -25.09 17.78 24.76
C SER A 42 -23.65 17.82 25.28
N SER A 43 -23.21 19.03 25.59
CA SER A 43 -21.90 19.53 25.99
C SER A 43 -21.29 18.91 27.26
N VAL A 44 -19.97 18.78 27.28
CA VAL A 44 -19.18 18.72 28.52
C VAL A 44 -18.38 20.01 28.65
N SER A 45 -18.66 20.74 29.72
CA SER A 45 -17.89 21.86 30.21
C SER A 45 -16.61 21.36 30.90
N THR A 46 -15.50 22.06 30.72
CA THR A 46 -14.35 21.94 31.61
C THR A 46 -13.73 23.32 31.78
N SER A 47 -13.79 23.81 33.01
CA SER A 47 -13.08 24.99 33.47
C SER A 47 -11.69 24.62 33.99
N ILE A 48 -10.85 25.65 34.04
CA ILE A 48 -9.57 25.81 34.78
C ILE A 48 -8.29 25.39 34.04
N SER A 49 -7.53 26.39 33.58
CA SER A 49 -6.29 26.83 34.26
C SER A 49 -5.61 27.95 33.45
N SER A 50 -5.54 29.15 34.02
CA SER A 50 -4.84 30.30 33.45
C SER A 50 -3.34 30.22 33.78
N GLY A 51 -2.59 29.56 32.91
CA GLY A 51 -1.15 29.75 32.74
C GLY A 51 -0.92 30.62 31.51
N TYR A 52 -0.02 31.60 31.60
CA TYR A 52 0.31 32.52 30.51
C TYR A 52 0.78 31.72 29.27
N SER A 53 -0.13 31.49 28.33
CA SER A 53 0.16 30.86 27.05
C SER A 53 0.24 31.98 26.02
N PRO A 54 1.30 32.10 25.21
CA PRO A 54 1.27 33.01 24.08
C PRO A 54 0.00 32.69 23.28
N SER A 55 -0.88 33.69 23.10
CA SER A 55 -2.20 33.49 22.50
C SER A 55 -2.04 32.70 21.20
N VAL A 56 -2.64 31.51 21.14
CA VAL A 56 -2.59 30.65 19.94
C VAL A 56 -3.07 31.48 18.76
N LYS A 57 -2.21 31.64 17.75
CA LYS A 57 -2.56 32.45 16.59
C LYS A 57 -3.73 31.77 15.83
N PRO A 58 -4.62 32.55 15.20
CA PRO A 58 -5.73 31.97 14.45
C PRO A 58 -5.25 31.15 13.25
N PHE A 59 -6.01 30.14 12.84
CA PHE A 59 -5.70 29.28 11.67
C PHE A 59 -5.43 30.07 10.38
N SER A 60 -6.09 31.22 10.21
CA SER A 60 -5.89 32.13 9.07
C SER A 60 -4.50 32.77 9.02
N SER A 61 -3.77 32.78 10.13
CA SER A 61 -2.42 33.33 10.23
C SER A 61 -1.31 32.38 9.76
N ILE A 62 -1.64 31.11 9.48
CA ILE A 62 -0.66 30.18 8.90
C ILE A 62 -0.28 30.70 7.51
N PRO A 63 1.02 30.95 7.24
CA PRO A 63 1.49 31.52 5.99
C PRO A 63 1.25 30.54 4.84
N GLY A 64 1.15 31.05 3.62
CA GLY A 64 0.85 30.23 2.46
C GLY A 64 0.79 30.99 1.15
N PRO A 65 0.76 30.27 0.02
CA PRO A 65 0.63 30.86 -1.30
C PRO A 65 -0.69 31.66 -1.46
N PRO A 66 -0.67 32.72 -2.28
CA PRO A 66 -1.88 33.45 -2.61
C PRO A 66 -2.89 32.49 -3.26
N SER A 67 -4.14 32.61 -2.83
CA SER A 67 -5.24 31.72 -3.23
C SER A 67 -6.29 32.52 -3.98
N PHE A 68 -6.72 32.02 -5.14
CA PHE A 68 -7.85 32.60 -5.87
C PHE A 68 -9.18 32.21 -5.21
N PRO A 69 -10.21 33.07 -5.25
CA PRO A 69 -11.55 32.69 -4.78
C PRO A 69 -12.01 31.39 -5.44
N ILE A 70 -12.57 30.47 -4.64
CA ILE A 70 -13.09 29.14 -5.05
C ILE A 70 -12.02 28.15 -5.52
N LEU A 71 -11.04 28.56 -6.33
CA LEU A 71 -10.02 27.69 -6.92
C LEU A 71 -8.83 27.42 -6.00
N GLY A 72 -8.56 28.31 -5.04
CA GLY A 72 -7.34 28.25 -4.24
C GLY A 72 -6.09 28.35 -5.12
N THR A 73 -5.17 27.40 -5.00
CA THR A 73 -3.93 27.30 -5.79
C THR A 73 -4.03 26.36 -6.99
N LEU A 74 -5.24 25.92 -7.39
CA LEU A 74 -5.41 24.97 -8.49
C LEU A 74 -5.09 25.56 -9.88
N LEU A 75 -5.22 26.88 -10.07
CA LEU A 75 -5.16 27.50 -11.40
C LEU A 75 -3.84 27.24 -12.16
N PRO A 76 -2.64 27.39 -11.56
CA PRO A 76 -1.39 27.05 -12.24
C PRO A 76 -1.29 25.58 -12.70
N TYR A 77 -1.85 24.64 -11.93
CA TYR A 77 -1.89 23.23 -12.32
C TYR A 77 -2.88 22.98 -13.47
N LYS A 78 -3.96 23.77 -13.55
CA LYS A 78 -4.93 23.69 -14.65
C LYS A 78 -4.45 24.30 -15.95
N LEU A 79 -3.65 25.36 -15.86
CA LEU A 79 -3.04 26.01 -17.02
C LEU A 79 -1.77 25.30 -17.50
N GLY A 80 -1.35 24.21 -16.85
CA GLY A 80 -0.11 23.50 -17.19
C GLY A 80 1.18 24.26 -16.83
N ILE A 81 1.06 25.37 -16.09
CA ILE A 81 2.21 26.14 -15.60
C ILE A 81 2.95 25.35 -14.52
N LYS A 82 2.22 24.55 -13.74
CA LYS A 82 2.78 23.57 -12.79
C LYS A 82 2.34 22.17 -13.17
N GLY A 83 3.31 21.27 -13.34
CA GLY A 83 3.04 19.85 -13.49
C GLY A 83 2.87 19.15 -12.15
N LEU A 84 2.09 18.06 -12.15
CA LEU A 84 1.99 17.16 -11.01
C LEU A 84 3.26 16.35 -10.75
N PRO A 85 4.04 15.90 -11.76
CA PRO A 85 5.30 15.21 -11.52
C PRO A 85 6.28 16.05 -10.66
N GLU A 86 6.28 17.36 -10.82
CA GLU A 86 7.16 18.31 -10.12
C GLU A 86 6.54 18.85 -8.81
N TYR A 87 5.41 18.30 -8.36
CA TYR A 87 4.71 18.79 -7.16
C TYR A 87 5.60 18.76 -5.90
N HIS A 88 6.49 17.77 -5.79
CA HIS A 88 7.44 17.68 -4.68
C HIS A 88 8.40 18.89 -4.63
N HIS A 89 8.84 19.42 -5.78
CA HIS A 89 9.63 20.66 -5.83
C HIS A 89 8.81 21.86 -5.35
N HIS A 90 7.52 21.94 -5.72
CA HIS A 90 6.63 22.99 -5.21
C HIS A 90 6.52 22.91 -3.68
N VAL A 91 6.35 21.71 -3.11
CA VAL A 91 6.31 21.51 -1.65
C VAL A 91 7.62 21.96 -0.97
N CYS A 92 8.79 21.68 -1.55
CA CYS A 92 10.06 22.21 -1.07
C CYS A 92 10.13 23.74 -1.12
N GLN A 93 9.67 24.34 -2.21
CA GLN A 93 9.62 25.81 -2.36
C GLN A 93 8.66 26.46 -1.34
N LEU A 94 7.56 25.79 -1.00
CA LEU A 94 6.66 26.25 0.05
C LEU A 94 7.39 26.34 1.40
N SER A 95 8.13 25.28 1.76
CA SER A 95 8.93 25.26 3.00
C SER A 95 9.95 26.39 3.03
N GLN A 96 10.73 26.54 1.95
CA GLN A 96 11.76 27.58 1.83
C GLN A 96 11.19 29.00 1.91
N LYS A 97 10.00 29.23 1.35
CA LYS A 97 9.40 30.56 1.25
C LYS A 97 8.57 30.95 2.48
N TYR A 98 7.78 30.03 3.02
CA TYR A 98 6.78 30.31 4.05
C TYR A 98 7.16 29.73 5.42
N GLY A 99 8.19 28.89 5.49
CA GLY A 99 8.72 28.32 6.73
C GLY A 99 8.16 26.93 7.06
N PRO A 100 8.24 26.51 8.34
CA PRO A 100 8.05 25.11 8.75
C PRO A 100 6.59 24.61 8.72
N VAL A 101 5.62 25.52 8.67
CA VAL A 101 4.18 25.21 8.61
C VAL A 101 3.51 26.11 7.58
N VAL A 102 2.89 25.50 6.57
CA VAL A 102 2.35 26.23 5.41
C VAL A 102 0.94 25.79 5.09
N ARG A 103 0.03 26.75 4.94
CA ARG A 103 -1.37 26.50 4.59
C ARG A 103 -1.58 26.70 3.09
N GLU A 104 -2.07 25.68 2.41
CA GLU A 104 -2.42 25.73 1.00
C GLU A 104 -3.87 25.30 0.78
N VAL A 105 -4.57 25.98 -0.14
CA VAL A 105 -5.97 25.72 -0.44
C VAL A 105 -6.08 25.15 -1.85
N PHE A 106 -6.62 23.94 -1.99
CA PHE A 106 -6.90 23.28 -3.27
C PHE A 106 -8.41 23.21 -3.49
N GLY A 107 -8.97 24.21 -4.18
CA GLY A 107 -10.41 24.31 -4.36
C GLY A 107 -11.13 24.37 -3.01
N SER A 108 -11.90 23.34 -2.68
CA SER A 108 -12.59 23.20 -1.39
C SER A 108 -11.83 22.41 -0.33
N GLN A 109 -10.56 22.02 -0.55
CA GLN A 109 -9.71 21.41 0.47
C GLN A 109 -8.66 22.39 0.96
N THR A 110 -8.32 22.31 2.24
CA THR A 110 -7.15 22.99 2.80
C THR A 110 -6.17 21.93 3.29
N VAL A 111 -4.91 22.08 2.91
CA VAL A 111 -3.79 21.25 3.35
C VAL A 111 -2.86 22.12 4.19
N VAL A 112 -2.48 21.63 5.36
CA VAL A 112 -1.40 22.22 6.15
C VAL A 112 -0.19 21.34 5.95
N HIS A 113 0.80 21.87 5.23
CA HIS A 113 2.11 21.24 5.06
C HIS A 113 2.94 21.48 6.30
N VAL A 114 3.57 20.43 6.80
CA VAL A 114 4.40 20.44 8.01
C VAL A 114 5.76 19.85 7.65
N PHE A 115 6.82 20.58 7.96
CA PHE A 115 8.19 20.25 7.54
C PHE A 115 9.13 19.89 8.69
N SER A 116 8.73 20.18 9.94
CA SER A 116 9.55 19.91 11.13
C SER A 116 9.27 18.51 11.69
N PRO A 117 10.29 17.70 12.00
CA PRO A 117 10.11 16.43 12.70
C PRO A 117 9.37 16.55 14.04
N ALA A 118 9.57 17.64 14.79
CA ALA A 118 8.91 17.87 16.07
C ALA A 118 7.39 18.11 15.91
N ASP A 119 7.01 18.83 14.86
CA ASP A 119 5.60 19.07 14.55
C ASP A 119 4.93 17.78 14.05
N ILE A 120 5.65 16.99 13.23
CA ILE A 120 5.20 15.66 12.78
C ILE A 120 4.99 14.72 13.97
N GLN A 121 5.91 14.70 14.94
CA GLN A 121 5.74 13.95 16.18
C GLN A 121 4.49 14.39 16.95
N THR A 122 4.28 15.69 17.09
CA THR A 122 3.10 16.26 17.77
C THR A 122 1.80 15.77 17.11
N ILE A 123 1.76 15.70 15.78
CA ILE A 123 0.61 15.17 15.04
C ILE A 123 0.40 13.69 15.35
N TYR A 124 1.44 12.85 15.24
CA TYR A 124 1.32 11.42 15.50
C TYR A 124 0.92 11.10 16.95
N GLU A 125 1.38 11.88 17.92
CA GLU A 125 0.95 11.73 19.32
C GLU A 125 -0.53 12.05 19.52
N SER A 126 -1.12 12.86 18.63
CA SER A 126 -2.53 13.25 18.68
C SER A 126 -3.51 12.29 17.96
N ASP A 127 -3.01 11.39 17.10
CA ASP A 127 -3.81 10.52 16.23
C ASP A 127 -4.69 9.49 16.96
N GLY A 128 -4.42 9.25 18.24
CA GLY A 128 -5.19 8.34 19.08
C GLY A 128 -5.27 6.92 18.51
N LYS A 129 -6.38 6.22 18.79
CA LYS A 129 -6.58 4.81 18.38
C LYS A 129 -6.99 4.66 16.90
N THR A 130 -7.66 5.67 16.35
CA THR A 130 -8.26 5.65 15.01
C THR A 130 -7.87 6.94 14.28
N PRO A 131 -6.62 7.04 13.79
CA PRO A 131 -6.18 8.19 13.02
C PRO A 131 -7.12 8.45 11.85
N HIS A 132 -7.39 9.73 11.59
CA HIS A 132 -8.19 10.13 10.44
C HIS A 132 -7.27 10.44 9.26
N ILE A 133 -7.21 9.54 8.28
CA ILE A 133 -6.42 9.71 7.06
C ILE A 133 -7.38 9.95 5.89
N PRO A 134 -7.28 11.09 5.17
CA PRO A 134 -8.02 11.28 3.93
C PRO A 134 -7.73 10.13 2.95
N PRO A 135 -8.75 9.61 2.23
CA PRO A 135 -8.55 8.51 1.29
C PRO A 135 -7.40 8.81 0.31
N LEU A 136 -6.47 7.86 0.19
CA LEU A 136 -5.28 8.02 -0.67
C LEU A 136 -5.70 8.28 -2.13
N GLN A 137 -6.67 7.48 -2.59
CA GLN A 137 -7.30 7.56 -3.91
C GLN A 137 -8.83 7.61 -3.76
N GLU A 138 -9.39 8.80 -3.56
CA GLU A 138 -10.85 8.99 -3.51
C GLU A 138 -11.57 8.41 -4.75
N THR A 139 -10.95 8.49 -5.92
CA THR A 139 -11.50 7.92 -7.15
C THR A 139 -11.71 6.41 -7.04
N THR A 140 -10.75 5.70 -6.44
CA THR A 140 -10.84 4.25 -6.19
C THR A 140 -11.85 3.95 -5.10
N GLN A 141 -11.99 4.81 -4.08
CA GLN A 141 -13.06 4.70 -3.09
C GLN A 141 -14.45 4.77 -3.77
N PHE A 142 -14.69 5.74 -4.65
CA PHE A 142 -15.96 5.84 -5.39
C PHE A 142 -16.21 4.67 -6.32
N TYR A 143 -15.18 4.23 -7.05
CA TYR A 143 -15.26 3.03 -7.88
C TYR A 143 -15.71 1.82 -7.06
N ARG A 144 -15.07 1.58 -5.90
CA ARG A 144 -15.42 0.46 -5.00
C ARG A 144 -16.84 0.57 -4.45
N GLN A 145 -17.30 1.78 -4.12
CA GLN A 145 -18.70 2.01 -3.71
C GLN A 145 -19.68 1.66 -4.84
N GLN A 146 -19.41 2.11 -6.07
CA GLN A 146 -20.24 1.84 -7.24
C GLN A 146 -20.31 0.35 -7.58
N LYS A 147 -19.20 -0.38 -7.38
CA LYS A 147 -19.10 -1.83 -7.60
C LYS A 147 -19.53 -2.67 -6.39
N ASN A 148 -20.03 -2.06 -5.33
CA ASN A 148 -20.45 -2.73 -4.09
C ASN A 148 -19.33 -3.61 -3.49
N MET A 149 -18.10 -3.14 -3.55
CA MET A 149 -16.91 -3.77 -2.95
C MET A 149 -16.70 -3.29 -1.51
N SER A 150 -15.86 -3.98 -0.75
CA SER A 150 -15.30 -3.36 0.46
C SER A 150 -14.45 -2.16 0.04
N LEU A 151 -14.38 -1.13 0.89
CA LEU A 151 -13.57 0.06 0.57
C LEU A 151 -12.08 -0.20 0.82
N GLY A 152 -11.75 -1.21 1.63
CA GLY A 152 -10.39 -1.58 2.00
C GLY A 152 -9.75 -0.65 3.02
N LEU A 153 -8.57 -1.02 3.51
CA LEU A 153 -7.88 -0.29 4.59
C LEU A 153 -7.54 1.16 4.23
N GLY A 154 -7.12 1.42 2.99
CA GLY A 154 -6.67 2.76 2.57
C GLY A 154 -7.78 3.81 2.39
N ASN A 155 -9.06 3.39 2.44
CA ASN A 155 -10.21 4.26 2.16
C ASN A 155 -11.26 4.27 3.28
N LEU A 156 -10.94 3.69 4.44
CA LEU A 156 -11.80 3.67 5.63
C LEU A 156 -11.17 4.47 6.76
N ASN A 157 -12.01 4.97 7.66
CA ASN A 157 -11.61 5.61 8.91
C ASN A 157 -12.49 5.09 10.07
N GLY A 158 -12.15 5.45 11.30
CA GLY A 158 -12.93 5.10 12.49
C GLY A 158 -12.93 3.60 12.81
N ASP A 159 -14.03 3.12 13.40
CA ASP A 159 -14.13 1.74 13.90
C ASP A 159 -14.08 0.67 12.80
N GLU A 160 -14.64 0.94 11.62
CA GLU A 160 -14.59 0.00 10.49
C GLU A 160 -13.16 -0.17 9.97
N TRP A 161 -12.40 0.93 9.85
CA TRP A 161 -10.96 0.84 9.57
C TRP A 161 -10.23 0.04 10.64
N TYR A 162 -10.51 0.32 11.91
CA TYR A 162 -9.83 -0.35 13.01
C TYR A 162 -10.13 -1.86 13.03
N LYS A 163 -11.35 -2.26 12.70
CA LYS A 163 -11.76 -3.67 12.54
C LYS A 163 -10.88 -4.37 11.50
N LEU A 164 -10.78 -3.80 10.29
CA LEU A 164 -9.96 -4.39 9.22
C LEU A 164 -8.47 -4.36 9.59
N ARG A 165 -7.97 -3.23 10.09
CA ARG A 165 -6.56 -3.06 10.48
C ARG A 165 -6.13 -4.08 11.52
N ARG A 166 -6.93 -4.27 12.57
CA ARG A 166 -6.67 -5.27 13.61
C ARG A 166 -6.66 -6.70 13.08
N ALA A 167 -7.52 -7.01 12.12
CA ALA A 167 -7.60 -8.33 11.53
C ALA A 167 -6.35 -8.67 10.70
N VAL A 168 -5.73 -7.71 10.01
CA VAL A 168 -4.61 -7.98 9.08
C VAL A 168 -3.22 -7.72 9.66
N GLN A 169 -3.08 -6.76 10.58
CA GLN A 169 -1.78 -6.26 11.03
C GLN A 169 -0.88 -7.33 11.66
N GLN A 170 -1.46 -8.39 12.23
CA GLN A 170 -0.68 -9.42 12.90
C GLN A 170 0.14 -10.24 11.91
N MET A 171 -0.43 -10.55 10.74
CA MET A 171 0.25 -11.30 9.69
C MET A 171 1.22 -10.40 8.91
N MET A 172 0.83 -9.15 8.63
CA MET A 172 1.61 -8.29 7.72
C MET A 172 2.77 -7.53 8.37
N LEU A 173 2.74 -7.27 9.69
CA LEU A 173 3.68 -6.33 10.33
C LEU A 173 4.56 -6.96 11.41
N ARG A 174 4.39 -8.25 11.69
CA ARG A 174 5.23 -8.94 12.68
C ARG A 174 6.42 -9.57 11.97
N PRO A 175 7.67 -9.28 12.37
CA PRO A 175 8.86 -9.81 11.70
C PRO A 175 8.86 -11.33 11.55
N LYS A 176 8.37 -12.06 12.57
CA LYS A 176 8.26 -13.52 12.53
C LYS A 176 7.33 -14.01 11.41
N GLU A 177 6.15 -13.41 11.27
CA GLU A 177 5.19 -13.81 10.22
C GLU A 177 5.72 -13.44 8.83
N VAL A 178 6.38 -12.27 8.70
CA VAL A 178 7.00 -11.84 7.43
C VAL A 178 8.14 -12.77 7.02
N SER A 179 8.90 -13.33 7.96
CA SER A 179 10.04 -14.20 7.65
C SER A 179 9.68 -15.48 6.89
N TYR A 180 8.42 -15.92 6.98
CA TYR A 180 7.90 -17.03 6.17
C TYR A 180 7.99 -16.74 4.66
N TYR A 181 7.87 -15.48 4.25
CA TYR A 181 7.90 -15.10 2.85
C TYR A 181 9.32 -15.01 2.29
N TYR A 182 10.38 -15.05 3.11
CA TYR A 182 11.76 -14.88 2.61
C TYR A 182 12.15 -15.91 1.55
N PRO A 183 11.94 -17.23 1.72
CA PRO A 183 12.30 -18.20 0.67
C PRO A 183 11.49 -17.98 -0.62
N LEU A 184 10.24 -17.54 -0.50
CA LEU A 184 9.39 -17.25 -1.67
C LEU A 184 9.90 -16.03 -2.43
N GLN A 185 10.33 -14.99 -1.70
CA GLN A 185 10.88 -13.77 -2.30
C GLN A 185 12.30 -13.99 -2.84
N ASP A 186 13.08 -14.85 -2.19
CA ASP A 186 14.43 -15.24 -2.63
C ASP A 186 14.37 -15.92 -3.99
N GLY A 187 13.51 -16.93 -4.17
CA GLY A 187 13.34 -17.60 -5.46
C GLY A 187 12.76 -16.70 -6.57
N VAL A 188 12.07 -15.60 -6.22
CA VAL A 188 11.66 -14.58 -7.20
C VAL A 188 12.84 -13.66 -7.54
N ALA A 189 13.66 -13.31 -6.56
CA ALA A 189 14.86 -12.50 -6.76
C ALA A 189 15.92 -13.24 -7.59
N GLU A 190 16.17 -14.53 -7.32
CA GLU A 190 17.08 -15.38 -8.09
C GLU A 190 16.70 -15.41 -9.57
N ARG A 191 15.43 -15.74 -9.90
CA ARG A 191 14.92 -15.73 -11.28
C ARG A 191 15.06 -14.36 -11.96
N ALA A 192 14.88 -13.28 -11.19
CA ALA A 192 15.06 -11.92 -11.73
C ALA A 192 16.54 -11.59 -12.00
N VAL A 193 17.46 -12.07 -11.16
CA VAL A 193 18.92 -11.93 -11.36
C VAL A 193 19.39 -12.78 -12.55
N GLU A 194 18.87 -14.00 -12.71
CA GLU A 194 19.12 -14.83 -13.90
C GLU A 194 18.68 -14.11 -15.18
N LYS A 195 17.44 -13.60 -15.20
CA LYS A 195 16.96 -12.78 -16.34
C LYS A 195 17.80 -11.53 -16.57
N LEU A 196 18.27 -10.88 -15.50
CA LEU A 196 19.15 -9.70 -15.62
C LEU A 196 20.46 -10.07 -16.31
N ALA A 197 21.05 -11.22 -15.96
CA ALA A 197 22.27 -11.72 -16.57
C ALA A 197 22.05 -12.06 -18.06
N ASP A 198 20.94 -12.71 -18.40
CA ASP A 198 20.57 -13.05 -19.78
C ASP A 198 20.34 -11.80 -20.65
N MET A 199 19.81 -10.73 -20.07
CA MET A 199 19.57 -9.45 -20.74
C MET A 199 20.82 -8.57 -20.86
N MET A 200 21.93 -8.94 -20.21
CA MET A 200 23.15 -8.13 -20.19
C MET A 200 23.86 -8.21 -21.54
N GLY A 201 23.96 -7.07 -22.23
CA GLY A 201 24.73 -6.95 -23.46
C GLY A 201 26.23 -7.10 -23.22
N GLU A 202 27.00 -7.27 -24.31
CA GLU A 202 28.46 -7.37 -24.26
C GLU A 202 29.14 -6.14 -23.63
N ASP A 203 28.47 -4.98 -23.66
CA ASP A 203 28.93 -3.73 -23.05
C ASP A 203 28.58 -3.61 -21.56
N GLY A 204 28.02 -4.67 -20.95
CA GLY A 204 27.60 -4.72 -19.56
C GLY A 204 26.30 -3.95 -19.27
N ARG A 205 25.57 -3.51 -20.28
CA ARG A 205 24.30 -2.79 -20.10
C ARG A 205 23.11 -3.74 -20.20
N VAL A 206 22.11 -3.47 -19.36
CA VAL A 206 20.81 -4.14 -19.41
C VAL A 206 19.79 -3.13 -19.95
N PRO A 207 19.26 -3.30 -21.16
CA PRO A 207 18.22 -2.43 -21.68
C PRO A 207 16.93 -2.63 -20.88
N GLU A 208 16.11 -1.58 -20.78
CA GLU A 208 14.72 -1.71 -20.32
C GLU A 208 14.57 -2.34 -18.93
N LEU A 209 15.51 -2.04 -18.01
CA LEU A 209 15.54 -2.57 -16.65
C LEU A 209 14.23 -2.31 -15.88
N GLU A 210 13.57 -1.19 -16.13
CA GLU A 210 12.27 -0.86 -15.56
C GLU A 210 11.19 -1.90 -15.88
N PHE A 211 11.24 -2.53 -17.06
CA PHE A 211 10.30 -3.58 -17.43
C PHE A 211 10.62 -4.89 -16.70
N LEU A 212 11.89 -5.24 -16.56
CA LEU A 212 12.30 -6.39 -15.74
C LEU A 212 11.86 -6.19 -14.28
N VAL A 213 12.07 -5.01 -13.71
CA VAL A 213 11.62 -4.67 -12.35
C VAL A 213 10.09 -4.72 -12.25
N GLY A 214 9.36 -4.29 -13.28
CA GLY A 214 7.91 -4.42 -13.37
C GLY A 214 7.43 -5.89 -13.32
N LYS A 215 8.08 -6.78 -14.06
CA LYS A 215 7.79 -8.23 -14.03
C LYS A 215 8.11 -8.83 -12.66
N TRP A 216 9.28 -8.50 -12.11
CA TRP A 216 9.72 -8.95 -10.80
C TRP A 216 8.74 -8.54 -9.70
N ILE A 217 8.28 -7.29 -9.67
CA ILE A 217 7.37 -6.84 -8.61
C ILE A 217 6.00 -7.50 -8.70
N LEU A 218 5.50 -7.82 -9.91
CA LEU A 218 4.24 -8.53 -10.06
C LEU A 218 4.35 -9.98 -9.59
N GLU A 219 5.44 -10.66 -9.96
CA GLU A 219 5.77 -12.01 -9.50
C GLU A 219 5.92 -12.04 -7.96
N SER A 220 6.65 -11.08 -7.40
CA SER A 220 6.87 -10.92 -5.96
C SER A 220 5.57 -10.65 -5.21
N ALA A 221 4.71 -9.78 -5.74
CA ALA A 221 3.38 -9.51 -5.20
C ALA A 221 2.49 -10.75 -5.27
N GLY A 222 2.63 -11.57 -6.31
CA GLY A 222 1.87 -12.80 -6.43
C GLY A 222 2.26 -13.89 -5.45
N MET A 223 3.56 -14.09 -5.26
CA MET A 223 4.07 -14.98 -4.22
C MET A 223 3.67 -14.50 -2.82
N CYS A 224 3.58 -13.20 -2.58
CA CYS A 224 3.14 -12.63 -1.30
C CYS A 224 1.63 -12.81 -1.06
N CYS A 225 0.80 -12.46 -2.05
CA CYS A 225 -0.65 -12.35 -1.86
C CYS A 225 -1.38 -13.69 -2.03
N PHE A 226 -0.87 -14.57 -2.89
CA PHE A 226 -1.55 -15.81 -3.26
C PHE A 226 -0.62 -17.02 -3.32
N GLU A 227 0.66 -16.89 -2.95
CA GLU A 227 1.65 -17.98 -2.88
C GLU A 227 1.69 -18.82 -4.16
N LYS A 228 1.58 -18.15 -5.31
CA LYS A 228 1.59 -18.76 -6.64
C LYS A 228 2.45 -17.94 -7.60
N SER A 229 3.29 -18.63 -8.36
CA SER A 229 3.98 -18.06 -9.53
C SER A 229 2.94 -17.55 -10.52
N LEU A 230 3.18 -16.36 -11.06
CA LEU A 230 2.37 -15.79 -12.13
C LEU A 230 3.01 -16.00 -13.50
N GLY A 231 4.18 -16.63 -13.58
CA GLY A 231 4.91 -16.80 -14.85
C GLY A 231 5.49 -15.50 -15.39
N CYS A 232 5.49 -14.41 -14.63
CA CYS A 232 5.91 -13.08 -15.13
C CYS A 232 7.39 -13.04 -15.49
N LEU A 233 8.18 -13.97 -14.94
CA LEU A 233 9.60 -14.14 -15.18
C LEU A 233 9.90 -15.37 -16.07
N GLU A 234 8.91 -15.99 -16.71
CA GLU A 234 9.11 -17.23 -17.50
C GLU A 234 9.00 -17.02 -19.02
N GLY A 235 8.53 -15.85 -19.47
CA GLY A 235 8.32 -15.53 -20.89
C GLY A 235 6.90 -15.89 -21.37
N GLY A 236 6.56 -15.46 -22.59
CA GLY A 236 5.25 -15.78 -23.19
C GLY A 236 4.09 -14.90 -22.73
N GLU A 237 2.86 -15.43 -22.78
CA GLU A 237 1.63 -14.66 -22.57
C GLU A 237 1.51 -14.04 -21.17
N ASP A 238 2.04 -14.71 -20.15
CA ASP A 238 2.04 -14.24 -18.77
C ASP A 238 2.93 -13.01 -18.57
N GLU A 239 4.06 -12.94 -19.31
CA GLU A 239 4.93 -11.78 -19.30
C GLU A 239 4.25 -10.55 -19.94
N ASP A 240 3.53 -10.74 -21.03
CA ASP A 240 2.74 -9.67 -21.68
C ASP A 240 1.61 -9.19 -20.78
N LEU A 241 0.94 -10.10 -20.07
CA LEU A 241 -0.08 -9.76 -19.08
C LEU A 241 0.53 -8.93 -17.95
N ALA A 242 1.72 -9.30 -17.49
CA ALA A 242 2.41 -8.60 -16.41
C ALA A 242 2.66 -7.13 -16.76
N GLN A 243 3.19 -6.87 -17.95
CA GLN A 243 3.45 -5.52 -18.42
C GLN A 243 2.16 -4.69 -18.52
N LYS A 244 1.07 -5.29 -19.03
CA LYS A 244 -0.24 -4.62 -19.11
C LYS A 244 -0.80 -4.27 -17.72
N LEU A 245 -0.65 -5.16 -16.73
CA LEU A 245 -1.10 -4.91 -15.37
C LEU A 245 -0.29 -3.81 -14.67
N VAL A 246 1.03 -3.83 -14.78
CA VAL A 246 1.91 -2.77 -14.23
C VAL A 246 1.55 -1.43 -14.87
N LYS A 247 1.39 -1.40 -16.20
CA LYS A 247 0.99 -0.18 -16.91
C LYS A 247 -0.40 0.32 -16.48
N ALA A 248 -1.39 -0.57 -16.37
CA ALA A 248 -2.73 -0.21 -15.95
C ALA A 248 -2.73 0.39 -14.53
N ASN A 249 -1.99 -0.24 -13.60
CA ASN A 249 -1.83 0.26 -12.24
C ASN A 249 -1.23 1.68 -12.22
N LEU A 250 -0.13 1.90 -12.94
CA LEU A 250 0.50 3.22 -13.06
C LEU A 250 -0.46 4.28 -13.65
N ASP A 251 -1.21 3.93 -14.69
CA ASP A 251 -2.16 4.84 -15.33
C ASP A 251 -3.36 5.16 -14.40
N ILE A 252 -3.82 4.21 -13.57
CA ILE A 252 -4.82 4.45 -12.51
C ILE A 252 -4.31 5.47 -11.49
N PHE A 253 -3.08 5.30 -10.97
CA PHE A 253 -2.48 6.25 -10.02
C PHE A 253 -2.33 7.65 -10.61
N LYS A 254 -1.86 7.76 -11.85
CA LYS A 254 -1.73 9.04 -12.57
C LYS A 254 -3.08 9.74 -12.74
N LEU A 255 -4.08 9.03 -13.24
CA LEU A 255 -5.43 9.58 -13.41
C LEU A 255 -6.05 9.98 -12.07
N SER A 256 -5.83 9.19 -11.02
CA SER A 256 -6.31 9.49 -9.68
C SER A 256 -5.69 10.80 -9.15
N ALA A 257 -4.38 11.00 -9.34
CA ALA A 257 -3.71 12.24 -8.98
C ALA A 257 -4.25 13.44 -9.78
N GLU A 258 -4.42 13.31 -11.10
CA GLU A 258 -4.99 14.38 -11.93
C GLU A 258 -6.41 14.77 -11.52
N LEU A 259 -7.22 13.79 -11.14
CA LEU A 259 -8.58 14.00 -10.65
C LEU A 259 -8.57 14.63 -9.25
N LYS A 260 -7.66 14.22 -8.36
CA LYS A 260 -7.48 14.83 -7.03
C LYS A 260 -7.17 16.32 -7.12
N PHE A 261 -6.26 16.72 -8.02
CA PHE A 261 -5.93 18.14 -8.30
C PHE A 261 -6.88 18.78 -9.32
N SER A 262 -8.16 18.38 -9.31
CA SER A 262 -9.21 18.97 -10.16
C SER A 262 -10.30 19.68 -9.37
N LEU A 263 -11.27 20.26 -10.08
CA LEU A 263 -12.51 20.76 -9.47
C LEU A 263 -13.39 19.64 -8.91
N ARG A 264 -12.96 18.38 -9.06
CA ARG A 264 -13.62 17.16 -8.58
C ARG A 264 -15.05 17.00 -9.09
N LEU A 265 -15.30 17.45 -10.32
CA LEU A 265 -16.59 17.29 -11.00
C LEU A 265 -17.01 15.82 -11.15
N TYR A 266 -16.05 14.90 -11.15
CA TYR A 266 -16.28 13.45 -11.14
C TYR A 266 -17.13 12.96 -9.95
N ARG A 267 -17.23 13.75 -8.87
CA ARG A 267 -18.14 13.48 -7.74
C ARG A 267 -19.62 13.56 -8.10
N TYR A 268 -19.96 14.34 -9.13
CA TYR A 268 -21.34 14.66 -9.49
C TYR A 268 -21.78 14.02 -10.81
N PHE A 269 -20.86 13.86 -11.76
CA PHE A 269 -21.14 13.25 -13.05
C PHE A 269 -19.89 12.56 -13.63
N THR A 270 -20.10 11.58 -14.50
CA THR A 270 -19.02 10.83 -15.14
C THR A 270 -18.25 11.72 -16.13
N THR A 271 -17.04 12.11 -15.75
CA THR A 271 -16.11 12.82 -16.64
C THR A 271 -15.32 11.84 -17.52
N PRO A 272 -14.78 12.25 -18.69
CA PRO A 272 -13.98 11.36 -19.54
C PRO A 272 -12.77 10.74 -18.81
N LYS A 273 -12.08 11.52 -17.96
CA LYS A 273 -10.95 11.02 -17.16
C LYS A 273 -11.40 9.99 -16.11
N TYR A 274 -12.51 10.25 -15.43
CA TYR A 274 -13.05 9.28 -14.46
C TYR A 274 -13.54 8.00 -15.14
N LYS A 275 -14.17 8.11 -16.32
CA LYS A 275 -14.54 6.94 -17.12
C LYS A 275 -13.32 6.10 -17.49
N LYS A 276 -12.25 6.73 -18.00
CA LYS A 276 -11.00 6.03 -18.31
C LYS A 276 -10.39 5.35 -17.08
N LEU A 277 -10.37 6.03 -15.92
CA LEU A 277 -9.90 5.43 -14.67
C LEU A 277 -10.76 4.22 -14.29
N HIS A 278 -12.08 4.35 -14.38
CA HIS A 278 -13.03 3.28 -14.08
C HIS A 278 -12.83 2.07 -15.00
N ASP A 279 -12.66 2.28 -16.31
CA ASP A 279 -12.41 1.20 -17.28
C ASP A 279 -11.08 0.47 -16.99
N LEU A 280 -10.05 1.21 -16.55
CA LEU A 280 -8.77 0.63 -16.13
C LEU A 280 -8.88 -0.15 -14.81
N GLU A 281 -9.61 0.37 -13.83
CA GLU A 281 -9.91 -0.34 -12.58
C GLU A 281 -10.71 -1.63 -12.85
N ASP A 282 -11.67 -1.59 -13.78
CA ASP A 282 -12.42 -2.78 -14.23
C ASP A 282 -11.49 -3.84 -14.82
N TYR A 283 -10.58 -3.44 -15.73
CA TYR A 283 -9.59 -4.35 -16.29
C TYR A 283 -8.64 -4.92 -15.22
N PHE A 284 -8.01 -4.05 -14.43
CA PHE A 284 -7.01 -4.46 -13.44
C PHE A 284 -7.63 -5.35 -12.36
N TYR A 285 -8.82 -5.01 -11.86
CA TYR A 285 -9.50 -5.81 -10.83
C TYR A 285 -10.08 -7.10 -11.41
N GLY A 286 -10.58 -7.10 -12.64
CA GLY A 286 -11.06 -8.30 -13.31
C GLY A 286 -9.99 -9.39 -13.31
N VAL A 287 -8.81 -9.07 -13.86
CA VAL A 287 -7.67 -10.00 -13.91
C VAL A 287 -7.19 -10.37 -12.51
N SER A 288 -7.00 -9.38 -11.62
CA SER A 288 -6.48 -9.65 -10.26
C SER A 288 -7.42 -10.54 -9.44
N LEU A 289 -8.74 -10.39 -9.60
CA LEU A 289 -9.73 -11.23 -8.92
C LEU A 289 -9.71 -12.67 -9.44
N GLU A 290 -9.35 -12.91 -10.69
CA GLU A 290 -9.16 -14.27 -11.21
C GLU A 290 -7.99 -14.97 -10.52
N PHE A 291 -6.86 -14.29 -10.32
CA PHE A 291 -5.74 -14.83 -9.53
C PHE A 291 -6.16 -15.17 -8.10
N ILE A 292 -6.85 -14.24 -7.43
CA ILE A 292 -7.30 -14.43 -6.04
C ILE A 292 -8.28 -15.62 -5.95
N ARG A 293 -9.26 -15.70 -6.86
CA ARG A 293 -10.24 -16.80 -6.89
C ARG A 293 -9.59 -18.13 -7.22
N GLY A 294 -8.63 -18.14 -8.15
CA GLY A 294 -7.86 -19.33 -8.49
C GLY A 294 -7.09 -19.86 -7.28
N ALA A 295 -6.42 -18.98 -6.53
CA ALA A 295 -5.73 -19.35 -5.30
C ALA A 295 -6.69 -19.88 -4.22
N ILE A 296 -7.83 -19.22 -4.02
CA ILE A 296 -8.87 -19.69 -3.08
C ILE A 296 -9.39 -21.07 -3.48
N SER A 297 -9.66 -21.30 -4.76
CA SER A 297 -10.13 -22.60 -5.28
C SER A 297 -9.09 -23.71 -5.06
N LEU A 298 -7.81 -23.41 -5.32
CA LEU A 298 -6.71 -24.35 -5.06
C LEU A 298 -6.60 -24.69 -3.57
N ILE A 299 -6.67 -23.69 -2.69
CA ILE A 299 -6.69 -23.91 -1.23
C ILE A 299 -7.84 -24.84 -0.85
N GLN A 300 -9.03 -24.65 -1.42
CA GLN A 300 -10.19 -25.50 -1.14
C GLN A 300 -9.96 -26.96 -1.52
N SER A 301 -9.54 -27.22 -2.76
CA SER A 301 -9.22 -28.57 -3.23
C SER A 301 -8.16 -29.23 -2.34
N LEU A 302 -7.11 -28.51 -1.97
CA LEU A 302 -6.07 -29.04 -1.08
C LEU A 302 -6.58 -29.37 0.32
N ILE A 303 -7.53 -28.60 0.87
CA ILE A 303 -8.11 -28.91 2.18
C ILE A 303 -9.04 -30.13 2.07
N GLU A 304 -9.88 -30.21 1.04
CA GLU A 304 -10.79 -31.34 0.81
C GLU A 304 -10.03 -32.65 0.63
N GLU A 305 -8.93 -32.60 -0.11
CA GLU A 305 -8.02 -33.74 -0.33
C GLU A 305 -7.08 -34.02 0.86
N ARG A 306 -7.12 -33.17 1.91
CA ARG A 306 -6.20 -33.22 3.07
C ARG A 306 -4.72 -33.16 2.67
N LYS A 307 -4.41 -32.39 1.63
CA LYS A 307 -3.08 -32.18 1.05
C LYS A 307 -2.52 -30.78 1.31
N LEU A 308 -3.29 -29.87 1.91
CA LEU A 308 -2.78 -28.55 2.27
C LEU A 308 -1.61 -28.71 3.25
N GLY A 309 -0.41 -28.38 2.79
CA GLY A 309 0.80 -28.45 3.60
C GLY A 309 0.76 -27.45 4.75
N GLU A 310 1.53 -27.73 5.80
CA GLU A 310 1.73 -26.76 6.86
C GLU A 310 2.35 -25.48 6.27
N ASN A 311 1.83 -24.34 6.73
CA ASN A 311 2.24 -22.99 6.32
C ASN A 311 1.95 -22.60 4.86
N GLN A 312 1.25 -23.40 4.06
CA GLN A 312 0.88 -23.00 2.70
C GLN A 312 -0.28 -22.00 2.67
N PHE A 313 -0.21 -21.03 1.77
CA PHE A 313 -1.18 -19.96 1.59
C PHE A 313 -1.48 -19.19 2.88
N ASN A 314 -0.44 -18.89 3.65
CA ASN A 314 -0.53 -18.29 4.98
C ASN A 314 -1.38 -17.02 4.98
N PHE A 315 -1.16 -16.09 4.05
CA PHE A 315 -1.92 -14.84 4.02
C PHE A 315 -3.41 -15.07 3.76
N LEU A 316 -3.76 -15.77 2.68
CA LEU A 316 -5.16 -16.00 2.31
C LEU A 316 -5.88 -16.88 3.34
N THR A 317 -5.28 -17.99 3.77
CA THR A 317 -5.86 -18.86 4.80
C THR A 317 -6.06 -18.12 6.11
N TYR A 318 -5.12 -17.25 6.50
CA TYR A 318 -5.25 -16.39 7.66
C TYR A 318 -6.44 -15.44 7.54
N LEU A 319 -6.55 -14.68 6.43
CA LEU A 319 -7.70 -13.78 6.21
C LEU A 319 -9.03 -14.55 6.20
N MET A 320 -9.09 -15.68 5.49
CA MET A 320 -10.25 -16.57 5.44
C MET A 320 -10.59 -17.22 6.78
N SER A 321 -9.69 -17.19 7.77
CA SER A 321 -9.96 -17.67 9.13
C SER A 321 -10.54 -16.61 10.06
N ARG A 322 -10.44 -15.31 9.72
CA ARG A 322 -10.88 -14.18 10.57
C ARG A 322 -12.39 -13.96 10.52
N PRO A 323 -13.16 -14.31 11.57
CA PRO A 323 -14.63 -14.20 11.54
C PRO A 323 -15.15 -12.78 11.31
N GLU A 324 -14.35 -11.77 11.68
CA GLU A 324 -14.67 -10.35 11.48
C GLU A 324 -14.53 -9.85 10.03
N LEU A 325 -13.91 -10.62 9.13
CA LEU A 325 -13.74 -10.27 7.72
C LEU A 325 -14.83 -10.91 6.87
N SER A 326 -15.52 -10.10 6.07
CA SER A 326 -16.41 -10.62 5.02
C SER A 326 -15.61 -11.10 3.80
N GLU A 327 -16.25 -11.83 2.89
CA GLU A 327 -15.64 -12.21 1.62
C GLU A 327 -15.14 -10.99 0.84
N LYS A 328 -15.96 -9.93 0.78
CA LYS A 328 -15.58 -8.67 0.13
C LYS A 328 -14.34 -8.06 0.77
N ASP A 329 -14.19 -8.18 2.09
CA ASP A 329 -13.00 -7.70 2.79
C ASP A 329 -11.78 -8.53 2.42
N VAL A 330 -11.87 -9.86 2.43
CA VAL A 330 -10.74 -10.74 2.04
C VAL A 330 -10.30 -10.41 0.61
N LEU A 331 -11.22 -10.38 -0.35
CA LEU A 331 -10.91 -10.08 -1.74
C LEU A 331 -10.29 -8.69 -1.89
N THR A 332 -10.88 -7.67 -1.25
CA THR A 332 -10.39 -6.28 -1.39
C THR A 332 -9.06 -6.06 -0.69
N ILE A 333 -8.82 -6.69 0.46
CA ILE A 333 -7.55 -6.60 1.19
C ILE A 333 -6.43 -7.21 0.34
N THR A 334 -6.63 -8.43 -0.17
CA THR A 334 -5.65 -9.10 -1.03
C THR A 334 -5.40 -8.31 -2.30
N LEU A 335 -6.47 -7.83 -2.95
CA LEU A 335 -6.38 -6.99 -4.14
C LEU A 335 -5.63 -5.68 -3.89
N SER A 336 -5.88 -5.01 -2.76
CA SER A 336 -5.20 -3.76 -2.42
C SER A 336 -3.71 -4.03 -2.15
N LEU A 337 -3.36 -5.09 -1.42
CA LEU A 337 -1.97 -5.46 -1.19
C LEU A 337 -1.22 -5.76 -2.51
N PHE A 338 -1.87 -6.50 -3.41
CA PHE A 338 -1.33 -6.81 -4.73
C PHE A 338 -1.11 -5.54 -5.56
N SER A 339 -2.11 -4.66 -5.61
CA SER A 339 -2.08 -3.38 -6.35
C SER A 339 -1.04 -2.39 -5.81
N ASP A 340 -1.02 -2.18 -4.50
CA ASP A 340 -0.23 -1.13 -3.84
C ASP A 340 1.27 -1.46 -3.86
N GLY A 341 1.62 -2.76 -3.92
CA GLY A 341 3.00 -3.22 -4.02
C GLY A 341 3.69 -2.88 -5.35
N LEU A 342 2.93 -2.75 -6.46
CA LEU A 342 3.47 -2.57 -7.81
C LEU A 342 4.10 -1.19 -8.01
N SER A 343 3.38 -0.14 -7.62
CA SER A 343 3.79 1.26 -7.86
C SER A 343 4.76 1.81 -6.82
N THR A 344 5.07 1.06 -5.76
CA THR A 344 5.92 1.52 -4.64
C THR A 344 7.29 0.83 -4.63
N THR A 345 7.30 -0.49 -4.66
CA THR A 345 8.53 -1.30 -4.48
C THR A 345 9.43 -1.26 -5.70
N GLY A 346 8.85 -1.33 -6.91
CA GLY A 346 9.62 -1.28 -8.17
C GLY A 346 10.44 0.01 -8.31
N PRO A 347 9.80 1.20 -8.25
CA PRO A 347 10.54 2.47 -8.25
C PRO A 347 11.55 2.60 -7.11
N THR A 348 11.24 2.05 -5.93
CA THR A 348 12.19 2.01 -4.80
C THR A 348 13.44 1.23 -5.17
N LEU A 349 13.32 0.03 -5.75
CA LEU A 349 14.46 -0.77 -6.19
C LEU A 349 15.30 -0.02 -7.23
N LEU A 350 14.66 0.57 -8.24
CA LEU A 350 15.35 1.37 -9.26
C LEU A 350 16.10 2.55 -8.64
N GLY A 351 15.49 3.25 -7.68
CA GLY A 351 16.15 4.33 -6.93
C GLY A 351 17.37 3.85 -6.14
N ASN A 352 17.26 2.69 -5.47
CA ASN A 352 18.39 2.08 -4.76
C ASN A 352 19.54 1.73 -5.72
N LEU A 353 19.25 1.07 -6.84
CA LEU A 353 20.25 0.73 -7.85
C LEU A 353 20.93 1.98 -8.44
N HIS A 354 20.14 3.03 -8.72
CA HIS A 354 20.66 4.30 -9.19
C HIS A 354 21.61 4.95 -8.17
N CYS A 355 21.22 4.99 -6.89
CA CYS A 355 22.08 5.53 -5.83
C CYS A 355 23.37 4.72 -5.66
N LEU A 356 23.35 3.39 -5.81
CA LEU A 356 24.56 2.56 -5.77
C LEU A 356 25.49 2.90 -6.94
N ALA A 357 24.96 3.00 -8.16
CA ALA A 357 25.74 3.32 -9.35
C ALA A 357 26.46 4.68 -9.25
N LEU A 358 25.84 5.66 -8.58
CA LEU A 358 26.44 6.96 -8.33
C LEU A 358 27.46 6.98 -7.18
N ASN A 359 27.49 5.93 -6.34
CA ASN A 359 28.32 5.87 -5.14
C ASN A 359 29.11 4.54 -5.05
N PRO A 360 30.15 4.34 -5.87
CA PRO A 360 30.89 3.07 -5.93
C PRO A 360 31.48 2.60 -4.59
N GLY A 361 31.93 3.53 -3.75
CA GLY A 361 32.44 3.20 -2.41
C GLY A 361 31.37 2.66 -1.46
N VAL A 362 30.13 3.15 -1.60
CA VAL A 362 28.96 2.63 -0.86
C VAL A 362 28.59 1.25 -1.39
N GLN A 363 28.58 1.09 -2.72
CA GLN A 363 28.32 -0.20 -3.38
C GLN A 363 29.31 -1.28 -2.93
N GLU A 364 30.61 -0.98 -2.95
CA GLU A 364 31.66 -1.90 -2.52
C GLU A 364 31.52 -2.29 -1.03
N ARG A 365 31.19 -1.32 -0.17
CA ARG A 365 30.96 -1.59 1.25
C ARG A 365 29.74 -2.46 1.50
N LEU A 366 28.65 -2.21 0.77
CA LEU A 366 27.42 -3.01 0.84
C LEU A 366 27.67 -4.43 0.33
N TYR A 367 28.37 -4.56 -0.79
CA TYR A 367 28.78 -5.86 -1.33
C TYR A 367 29.57 -6.67 -0.30
N LYS A 368 30.59 -6.06 0.33
CA LYS A 368 31.37 -6.69 1.41
C LYS A 368 30.53 -7.16 2.58
N GLU A 369 29.56 -6.34 3.02
CA GLU A 369 28.64 -6.76 4.08
C GLU A 369 27.85 -8.00 3.64
N VAL A 370 27.22 -7.95 2.46
CA VAL A 370 26.37 -9.04 1.95
C VAL A 370 27.14 -10.36 1.83
N VAL A 371 28.29 -10.37 1.15
CA VAL A 371 29.08 -11.60 0.95
C VAL A 371 29.71 -12.13 2.24
N SER A 372 29.86 -11.29 3.27
CA SER A 372 30.33 -11.74 4.59
C SER A 372 29.24 -12.40 5.44
N GLN A 373 27.97 -12.13 5.15
CA GLN A 373 26.82 -12.60 5.93
C GLN A 373 26.01 -13.68 5.21
N VAL A 374 26.08 -13.75 3.88
CA VAL A 374 25.27 -14.64 3.05
C VAL A 374 26.18 -15.39 2.09
N ASP A 375 26.20 -16.72 2.21
CA ASP A 375 26.84 -17.56 1.21
C ASP A 375 25.98 -17.55 -0.08
N PRO A 376 26.57 -17.34 -1.27
CA PRO A 376 25.84 -17.32 -2.54
C PRO A 376 24.99 -18.58 -2.82
N SER A 377 25.32 -19.71 -2.19
CA SER A 377 24.59 -20.99 -2.33
C SER A 377 23.51 -21.21 -1.25
N SER A 378 23.38 -20.27 -0.30
CA SER A 378 22.45 -20.38 0.81
C SER A 378 21.19 -19.54 0.59
N THR A 379 20.03 -20.11 0.93
CA THR A 379 18.77 -19.36 0.95
C THR A 379 18.83 -18.24 1.99
N ILE A 380 18.27 -17.08 1.65
CA ILE A 380 18.22 -15.94 2.56
C ILE A 380 17.31 -16.25 3.77
N THR A 381 17.85 -16.04 4.98
CA THR A 381 17.15 -16.28 6.25
C THR A 381 16.91 -14.99 7.03
N LEU A 382 16.06 -15.05 8.05
CA LEU A 382 15.85 -13.92 8.97
C LEU A 382 17.13 -13.51 9.69
N ASP A 383 18.00 -14.45 10.03
CA ASP A 383 19.25 -14.16 10.72
C ASP A 383 20.24 -13.43 9.82
N HIS A 384 20.32 -13.81 8.54
CA HIS A 384 21.05 -13.04 7.52
C HIS A 384 20.54 -11.59 7.48
N ILE A 385 19.24 -11.41 7.27
CA ILE A 385 18.62 -10.08 7.20
C ILE A 385 18.88 -9.28 8.48
N ASN A 386 18.85 -9.89 9.66
CA ASN A 386 19.11 -9.22 10.93
C ASN A 386 20.51 -8.59 11.00
N ASN A 387 21.52 -9.25 10.42
CA ASN A 387 22.93 -8.82 10.45
C ASN A 387 23.31 -7.84 9.32
N LEU A 388 22.47 -7.66 8.29
CA LEU A 388 22.70 -6.70 7.19
C LEU A 388 22.38 -5.26 7.63
N HIS A 389 23.15 -4.73 8.58
CA HIS A 389 22.92 -3.42 9.20
C HIS A 389 23.16 -2.26 8.23
N TYR A 390 24.23 -2.32 7.44
CA TYR A 390 24.61 -1.29 6.48
C TYR A 390 23.63 -1.27 5.29
N LEU A 391 23.21 -2.42 4.77
CA LEU A 391 22.14 -2.52 3.78
C LEU A 391 20.85 -1.83 4.26
N LYS A 392 20.41 -2.11 5.51
CA LYS A 392 19.23 -1.44 6.09
C LYS A 392 19.41 0.07 6.22
N ALA A 393 20.61 0.53 6.59
CA ALA A 393 20.92 1.95 6.66
C ALA A 393 20.93 2.60 5.27
N PHE A 394 21.50 1.92 4.27
CA PHE A 394 21.50 2.36 2.89
C PHE A 394 20.08 2.54 2.34
N VAL A 395 19.22 1.52 2.50
CA VAL A 395 17.81 1.61 2.07
C VAL A 395 17.11 2.79 2.73
N LYS A 396 17.32 3.03 4.04
CA LYS A 396 16.78 4.20 4.74
C LYS A 396 17.30 5.52 4.20
N GLU A 397 18.57 5.59 3.83
CA GLU A 397 19.18 6.81 3.26
C GLU A 397 18.64 7.09 1.85
N VAL A 398 18.32 6.07 1.06
CA VAL A 398 17.65 6.26 -0.24
C VAL A 398 16.22 6.79 -0.07
N PHE A 399 15.54 6.46 1.03
CA PHE A 399 14.22 7.02 1.36
C PHE A 399 14.26 8.46 1.92
N ARG A 400 15.43 8.96 2.36
CA ARG A 400 15.60 10.26 3.02
C ARG A 400 15.90 11.37 2.01
#